data_AF-A0A5K7YRL5-F1
#
_entry.id   AF-A0A5K7YRL5-F1
#
_cell.length_a   1.000
_cell.length_b   1.000
_cell.length_c   1.000
_cell.angle_alpha   90.00
_cell.angle_beta   90.00
_cell.angle_gamma   90.00
#
_symmetry.space_group_name_H-M   'P 1'
#
loop_
_entity.id
_entity.type
_entity.pdbx_description
1 polymer ?
#
loop_
_entity_poly.entity_id
_entity_poly.type
_entity_poly.pdbx_seq_one_letter_code
_entity_poly.pdbx_strand_id
1 'polypeptide(L)'
;MVQDLCRHMTIKDVADHLNVGCVIIKDIQKRNLEKRFSHPKLKHLRKLAIDEISIGAGHNYLTVVLDLDSGAVIFVGDGKGSDALIPFWRRLKCSKATIEAVAINMSRVYIQAVRENLPKAVVVFDHFHVIKLYNDRLSDFRRQLFNQIEDPQKKQVVKGTRWLLLAPEISKGSANNFFVPCSSLK
;
A
#
# COMPACT_ATOMS: atom_id res chain seq x y z
N MET A 1 -10.10 31.57 6.55
CA MET A 1 -8.87 32.20 6.02
C MET A 1 -7.74 31.19 5.84
N VAL A 2 -6.95 30.81 6.86
CA VAL A 2 -5.81 29.87 6.68
C VAL A 2 -6.24 28.54 6.03
N GLN A 3 -7.32 27.92 6.52
CA GLN A 3 -7.83 26.66 5.97
C GLN A 3 -8.26 26.75 4.50
N ASP A 4 -8.82 27.90 4.10
CA ASP A 4 -9.30 28.11 2.74
C ASP A 4 -8.13 28.32 1.77
N LEU A 5 -7.08 29.01 2.21
CA LEU A 5 -5.83 29.18 1.45
C LEU A 5 -5.09 27.85 1.29
N CYS A 6 -5.00 27.05 2.36
CA CYS A 6 -4.36 25.74 2.32
C CYS A 6 -5.05 24.71 1.42
N ARG A 7 -6.27 24.97 0.94
CA ARG A 7 -6.93 24.12 -0.07
C ARG A 7 -6.38 24.36 -1.48
N HIS A 8 -5.75 25.50 -1.72
CA HIS A 8 -5.34 25.96 -3.05
C HIS A 8 -3.84 26.26 -3.15
N MET A 9 -3.13 26.34 -2.01
CA MET A 9 -1.73 26.74 -1.92
C MET A 9 -0.94 25.81 -1.01
N THR A 10 0.38 25.73 -1.19
CA THR A 10 1.24 24.96 -0.28
C THR A 10 1.34 25.65 1.08
N ILE A 11 1.68 24.89 2.14
CA ILE A 11 1.89 25.45 3.48
C ILE A 11 2.90 26.60 3.46
N LYS A 12 3.94 26.49 2.62
CA LYS A 12 4.96 27.53 2.45
C LYS A 12 4.36 28.78 1.82
N ASP A 13 3.63 28.65 0.73
CA ASP A 13 3.03 29.80 0.04
C ASP A 13 2.00 30.52 0.91
N VAL A 14 1.23 29.78 1.72
CA VAL A 14 0.30 30.39 2.70
C VAL A 14 1.07 31.13 3.80
N ALA A 15 2.18 30.57 4.26
CA ALA A 15 3.04 31.22 5.25
C ALA A 15 3.63 32.53 4.71
N ASP A 16 4.15 32.50 3.48
CA ASP A 16 4.71 33.66 2.80
C ASP A 16 3.64 34.72 2.50
N HIS A 17 2.45 34.31 2.03
CA HIS A 17 1.33 35.21 1.73
C HIS A 17 0.78 35.92 2.98
N LEU A 18 0.75 35.22 4.12
CA LEU A 18 0.27 35.78 5.39
C LEU A 18 1.38 36.40 6.24
N ASN A 19 2.63 36.37 5.76
CA ASN A 19 3.82 36.84 6.46
C ASN A 19 3.97 36.24 7.87
N VAL A 20 3.77 34.91 7.99
CA VAL A 20 3.90 34.15 9.24
C VAL A 20 4.83 32.95 9.07
N GLY A 21 5.34 32.41 10.19
CA GLY A 21 6.17 31.20 10.13
C GLY A 21 5.40 29.95 9.68
N CYS A 22 6.02 29.12 8.83
CA CYS A 22 5.46 27.86 8.35
C CYS A 22 5.01 26.91 9.47
N VAL A 23 5.68 26.94 10.62
CA VAL A 23 5.29 26.16 11.82
C VAL A 23 3.90 26.54 12.32
N ILE A 24 3.55 27.83 12.31
CA ILE A 24 2.24 28.32 12.74
C ILE A 24 1.14 27.76 11.83
N ILE A 25 1.37 27.80 10.51
CA ILE A 25 0.41 27.24 9.53
C ILE A 25 0.24 25.73 9.75
N LYS A 26 1.34 24.99 9.94
CA LYS A 26 1.31 23.55 10.26
C LYS A 26 0.51 23.26 11.53
N ASP A 27 0.73 24.03 12.60
CA ASP A 27 0.02 23.86 13.87
C ASP A 27 -1.48 24.15 13.73
N ILE A 28 -1.85 25.19 12.98
CA ILE A 28 -3.25 25.51 12.69
C ILE A 28 -3.90 24.36 11.90
N GLN A 29 -3.21 23.82 10.90
CA GLN A 29 -3.70 22.67 10.14
C GLN A 29 -3.85 21.43 11.02
N LYS A 30 -2.83 21.09 11.82
CA LYS A 30 -2.84 19.95 12.73
C LYS A 30 -4.04 20.02 13.68
N ARG A 31 -4.25 21.15 14.35
CA ARG A 31 -5.40 21.35 15.26
C ARG A 31 -6.74 21.22 14.53
N ASN A 32 -6.83 21.68 13.27
CA ASN A 32 -8.06 21.54 12.48
C ASN A 32 -8.34 20.07 12.14
N LEU A 33 -7.32 19.34 11.68
CA LEU A 33 -7.41 17.93 11.36
C LEU A 33 -7.76 17.10 12.59
N GLU A 34 -7.13 17.36 13.74
CA GLU A 34 -7.46 16.73 15.01
C GLU A 34 -8.92 16.96 15.39
N LYS A 35 -9.43 18.20 15.28
CA LYS A 35 -10.83 18.50 15.58
C LYS A 35 -11.81 17.74 14.67
N ARG A 36 -11.46 17.56 13.39
CA ARG A 36 -12.38 16.97 12.39
C ARG A 36 -12.28 15.44 12.30
N PHE A 37 -11.11 14.87 12.49
CA PHE A 37 -10.80 13.49 12.12
C PHE A 37 -10.21 12.65 13.26
N SER A 38 -10.08 13.18 14.49
CA SER A 38 -9.57 12.40 15.63
C SER A 38 -10.43 11.18 15.99
N HIS A 39 -11.74 11.25 15.75
CA HIS A 39 -12.70 10.23 16.19
C HIS A 39 -13.64 9.80 15.06
N PRO A 40 -13.15 9.11 14.02
CA PRO A 40 -14.01 8.60 12.96
C PRO A 40 -15.05 7.63 13.53
N LYS A 41 -16.30 7.76 13.07
CA LYS A 41 -17.43 6.93 13.50
C LYS A 41 -17.30 5.54 12.86
N LEU A 42 -17.30 4.50 13.69
CA LEU A 42 -17.11 3.12 13.24
C LEU A 42 -18.42 2.36 13.00
N LYS A 43 -19.57 2.88 13.46
CA LYS A 43 -20.85 2.15 13.52
C LYS A 43 -21.30 1.52 12.21
N HIS A 44 -21.00 2.16 11.08
CA HIS A 44 -21.45 1.75 9.74
C HIS A 44 -20.35 1.10 8.91
N LEU A 45 -19.22 0.78 9.52
CA LEU A 45 -18.10 0.15 8.86
C LEU A 45 -18.46 -1.29 8.50
N ARG A 46 -18.22 -1.68 7.25
CA ARG A 46 -18.51 -3.04 6.74
C ARG A 46 -17.29 -3.71 6.12
N LYS A 47 -16.47 -2.95 5.39
CA LYS A 47 -15.31 -3.47 4.66
C LYS A 47 -14.07 -2.69 5.06
N LEU A 48 -13.03 -3.43 5.44
CA LEU A 48 -11.80 -2.85 5.95
C LEU A 48 -10.62 -3.19 5.04
N ALA A 49 -9.63 -2.31 4.98
CA ALA A 49 -8.29 -2.69 4.54
C ALA A 49 -7.28 -2.40 5.66
N ILE A 50 -6.33 -3.30 5.85
CA ILE A 50 -5.23 -3.15 6.81
C ILE A 50 -3.91 -3.30 6.04
N ASP A 51 -3.05 -2.29 6.14
CA ASP A 51 -1.75 -2.28 5.49
C ASP A 51 -0.66 -1.61 6.35
N GLU A 52 0.61 -1.80 5.96
CA GLU A 52 1.77 -1.23 6.62
C GLU A 52 2.46 -0.20 5.71
N ILE A 53 2.72 0.99 6.27
CA ILE A 53 3.48 2.04 5.59
C ILE A 53 4.81 2.23 6.30
N SER A 54 5.91 2.15 5.56
CA SER A 54 7.25 2.51 6.07
C SER A 54 7.40 4.02 6.07
N ILE A 55 7.79 4.60 7.21
CA ILE A 55 8.04 6.03 7.34
C ILE A 55 9.54 6.30 7.48
N GLY A 56 10.08 7.06 6.52
CA GLY A 56 11.47 7.51 6.53
C GLY A 56 12.48 6.37 6.37
N ALA A 57 13.75 6.68 6.67
CA ALA A 57 14.82 5.70 6.73
C ALA A 57 14.88 5.10 8.14
N GLY A 58 15.09 3.77 8.24
CA GLY A 58 15.36 3.12 9.54
C GLY A 58 14.25 2.25 10.13
N HIS A 59 13.44 1.58 9.29
CA HIS A 59 12.49 0.54 9.76
C HIS A 59 11.38 1.04 10.72
N ASN A 60 10.94 2.29 10.58
CA ASN A 60 9.73 2.76 11.25
C ASN A 60 8.51 2.40 10.40
N TYR A 61 7.53 1.72 10.99
CA TYR A 61 6.32 1.30 10.31
C TYR A 61 5.09 1.90 10.99
N LEU A 62 4.10 2.25 10.21
CA LEU A 62 2.75 2.53 10.68
C LEU A 62 1.79 1.50 10.12
N THR A 63 0.91 1.00 10.96
CA THR A 63 -0.21 0.16 10.54
C THR A 63 -1.42 1.05 10.30
N VAL A 64 -1.97 1.01 9.09
CA VAL A 64 -3.09 1.86 8.68
C VAL A 64 -4.32 0.99 8.43
N VAL A 65 -5.46 1.43 8.96
CA VAL A 65 -6.77 0.81 8.71
C VAL A 65 -7.67 1.78 7.95
N LEU A 66 -8.20 1.30 6.83
CA LEU A 66 -9.01 2.07 5.89
C LEU A 66 -10.43 1.50 5.84
N ASP A 67 -11.41 2.38 5.63
CA ASP A 67 -12.72 2.00 5.12
C ASP A 67 -12.62 1.79 3.61
N LEU A 68 -12.93 0.59 3.14
CA LEU A 68 -12.88 0.27 1.71
C LEU A 68 -14.04 0.89 0.92
N ASP A 69 -15.16 1.22 1.56
CA ASP A 69 -16.29 1.85 0.86
C ASP A 69 -16.03 3.35 0.64
N SER A 70 -15.44 4.05 1.62
CA SER A 70 -15.21 5.51 1.54
C SER A 70 -13.77 5.91 1.20
N GLY A 71 -12.81 4.99 1.29
CA GLY A 71 -11.36 5.28 1.20
C GLY A 71 -10.79 6.07 2.40
N ALA A 72 -11.54 6.23 3.48
CA ALA A 72 -11.10 7.04 4.62
C ALA A 72 -10.14 6.26 5.52
N VAL A 73 -9.13 6.95 6.05
CA VAL A 73 -8.29 6.42 7.12
C VAL A 73 -9.09 6.46 8.42
N ILE A 74 -9.32 5.28 8.99
CA ILE A 74 -10.13 5.09 10.20
C ILE A 74 -9.24 4.94 11.43
N PHE A 75 -8.04 4.39 11.25
CA PHE A 75 -7.07 4.22 12.33
C PHE A 75 -5.64 4.18 11.80
N VAL A 76 -4.73 4.69 12.61
CA VAL A 76 -3.29 4.62 12.41
C VAL A 76 -2.68 4.15 13.73
N GLY A 77 -1.95 3.03 13.68
CA GLY A 77 -1.23 2.46 14.81
C GLY A 77 0.27 2.57 14.60
N ASP A 78 0.99 2.90 15.66
CA ASP A 78 2.45 2.96 15.64
C ASP A 78 3.05 1.55 15.65
N GLY A 79 4.01 1.31 14.77
CA GLY A 79 4.70 0.03 14.63
C GLY A 79 4.10 -0.90 13.59
N LYS A 80 4.55 -2.16 13.65
CA LYS A 80 4.15 -3.24 12.75
C LYS A 80 3.52 -4.39 13.54
N GLY A 81 2.60 -5.10 12.90
CA GLY A 81 2.01 -6.32 13.43
C GLY A 81 0.74 -6.11 14.27
N SER A 82 0.33 -7.19 14.93
CA SER A 82 -0.95 -7.30 15.63
C SER A 82 -1.12 -6.28 16.77
N ASP A 83 -0.03 -5.93 17.43
CA ASP A 83 -0.05 -5.12 18.64
C ASP A 83 -0.48 -3.68 18.35
N ALA A 84 -0.08 -3.16 17.18
CA ALA A 84 -0.48 -1.84 16.70
C ALA A 84 -2.01 -1.72 16.52
N LEU A 85 -2.72 -2.84 16.33
CA LEU A 85 -4.17 -2.88 16.12
C LEU A 85 -4.97 -3.08 17.41
N ILE A 86 -4.34 -3.36 18.55
CA ILE A 86 -5.04 -3.58 19.84
C ILE A 86 -6.02 -2.44 20.17
N PRO A 87 -5.62 -1.15 20.07
CA PRO A 87 -6.54 -0.04 20.35
C PRO A 87 -7.71 0.03 19.37
N PHE A 88 -7.47 -0.32 18.11
CA PHE A 88 -8.49 -0.36 17.07
C PHE A 88 -9.53 -1.45 17.35
N TRP A 89 -9.10 -2.67 17.66
CA TRP A 89 -10.01 -3.77 17.96
C TRP A 89 -10.93 -3.46 19.14
N ARG A 90 -10.40 -2.82 20.19
CA ARG A 90 -11.20 -2.36 21.33
C ARG A 90 -12.28 -1.37 20.91
N ARG A 91 -11.92 -0.36 20.11
CA ARG A 91 -12.87 0.65 19.60
C ARG A 91 -13.92 0.02 18.68
N LEU A 92 -13.51 -0.90 17.80
CA LEU A 92 -14.40 -1.58 16.86
C LEU A 92 -15.44 -2.43 17.61
N LYS A 93 -15.02 -3.20 18.62
CA LYS A 93 -15.93 -3.98 19.48
C LYS A 93 -16.97 -3.10 20.16
N CYS A 94 -16.57 -1.94 20.70
CA CYS A 94 -17.50 -0.98 21.31
C CYS A 94 -18.50 -0.38 20.31
N SER A 95 -18.12 -0.26 19.04
CA SER A 95 -18.98 0.33 18.01
C SER A 95 -20.13 -0.58 17.54
N LYS A 96 -20.06 -1.88 17.85
CA LYS A 96 -21.00 -2.92 17.38
C LYS A 96 -21.14 -3.00 15.85
N ALA A 97 -20.15 -2.50 15.11
CA ALA A 97 -20.10 -2.63 13.66
C ALA A 97 -19.99 -4.11 13.26
N THR A 98 -20.65 -4.47 12.16
CA THR A 98 -20.56 -5.83 11.60
C THR A 98 -19.66 -5.76 10.37
N ILE A 99 -18.47 -6.33 10.49
CA ILE A 99 -17.50 -6.39 9.39
C ILE A 99 -17.76 -7.62 8.55
N GLU A 100 -17.95 -7.41 7.26
CA GLU A 100 -18.19 -8.44 6.25
C GLU A 100 -16.88 -8.96 5.66
N ALA A 101 -15.94 -8.05 5.37
CA ALA A 101 -14.67 -8.40 4.74
C ALA A 101 -13.53 -7.51 5.22
N VAL A 102 -12.32 -8.09 5.25
CA VAL A 102 -11.07 -7.39 5.56
C VAL A 102 -10.04 -7.73 4.48
N ALA A 103 -9.61 -6.73 3.73
CA ALA A 103 -8.47 -6.82 2.82
C ALA A 103 -7.18 -6.64 3.61
N ILE A 104 -6.26 -7.59 3.48
CA ILE A 104 -4.95 -7.55 4.14
C ILE A 104 -3.86 -7.99 3.18
N ASN A 105 -2.61 -7.62 3.50
CA ASN A 105 -1.44 -8.29 2.96
C ASN A 105 -1.38 -9.75 3.48
N MET A 106 -0.68 -10.64 2.77
CA MET A 106 -0.49 -12.07 3.09
C MET A 106 0.37 -12.34 4.34
N SER A 107 0.50 -11.38 5.26
CA SER A 107 1.22 -11.56 6.52
C SER A 107 0.43 -12.46 7.47
N ARG A 108 1.09 -13.52 7.96
CA ARG A 108 0.51 -14.45 8.94
C ARG A 108 0.03 -13.73 10.20
N VAL A 109 0.72 -12.67 10.61
CA VAL A 109 0.37 -11.88 11.81
C VAL A 109 -1.00 -11.22 11.64
N TYR A 110 -1.27 -10.61 10.47
CA TYR A 110 -2.57 -9.98 10.21
C TYR A 110 -3.68 -10.99 9.97
N ILE A 111 -3.39 -12.10 9.28
CA ILE A 111 -4.36 -13.20 9.11
C ILE A 111 -4.85 -13.66 10.48
N GLN A 112 -3.92 -13.91 11.42
CA GLN A 112 -4.26 -14.35 12.77
C GLN A 112 -5.04 -13.27 13.53
N ALA A 113 -4.54 -12.02 13.54
CA ALA A 113 -5.19 -10.91 14.24
C ALA A 113 -6.64 -10.67 13.78
N VAL A 114 -6.89 -10.77 12.46
CA VAL A 114 -8.24 -10.62 11.90
C VAL A 114 -9.11 -11.82 12.28
N ARG A 115 -8.60 -13.05 12.19
CA ARG A 115 -9.37 -14.26 12.54
C ARG A 115 -9.79 -14.28 14.02
N GLU A 116 -8.91 -13.82 14.91
CA GLU A 116 -9.19 -13.73 16.34
C GLU A 116 -10.23 -12.65 16.69
N ASN A 117 -10.17 -11.49 16.03
CA ASN A 117 -11.04 -10.36 16.36
C ASN A 117 -12.34 -10.31 15.54
N LEU A 118 -12.33 -10.86 14.33
CA LEU A 118 -13.43 -10.84 13.36
C LEU A 118 -13.61 -12.24 12.73
N PRO A 119 -14.01 -13.26 13.50
CA PRO A 119 -14.07 -14.65 13.02
C PRO A 119 -15.08 -14.87 11.89
N LYS A 120 -16.08 -13.99 11.75
CA LYS A 120 -17.11 -14.06 10.71
C LYS A 120 -16.75 -13.28 9.43
N ALA A 121 -15.71 -12.44 9.46
CA ALA A 121 -15.33 -11.64 8.31
C ALA A 121 -14.55 -12.47 7.30
N VAL A 122 -14.79 -12.20 6.00
CA VAL A 122 -14.03 -12.78 4.91
C VAL A 122 -12.67 -12.09 4.82
N VAL A 123 -11.60 -12.86 4.91
CA VAL A 123 -10.24 -12.36 4.69
C VAL A 123 -9.96 -12.36 3.19
N VAL A 124 -9.67 -11.19 2.64
CA VAL A 124 -9.33 -10.99 1.22
C VAL A 124 -7.87 -10.60 1.12
N PHE A 125 -7.12 -11.22 0.21
CA PHE A 125 -5.74 -10.82 -0.05
C PHE A 125 -5.70 -9.71 -1.09
N ASP A 126 -4.90 -8.69 -0.81
CA ASP A 126 -4.69 -7.60 -1.75
C ASP A 126 -3.99 -8.11 -3.03
N HIS A 127 -4.62 -7.81 -4.17
CA HIS A 127 -4.17 -8.18 -5.49
C HIS A 127 -2.75 -7.65 -5.80
N PHE A 128 -2.43 -6.43 -5.36
CA PHE A 128 -1.09 -5.86 -5.57
C PHE A 128 -0.01 -6.73 -4.94
N HIS A 129 -0.22 -7.14 -3.70
CA HIS A 129 0.72 -8.00 -2.96
C HIS A 129 0.85 -9.39 -3.58
N VAL A 130 -0.24 -9.96 -4.11
CA VAL A 130 -0.22 -11.25 -4.83
C VAL A 130 0.59 -11.15 -6.12
N ILE A 131 0.33 -10.14 -6.96
CA ILE A 131 1.08 -9.91 -8.20
C ILE A 131 2.56 -9.65 -7.89
N LYS A 132 2.85 -8.83 -6.88
CA LYS A 132 4.23 -8.54 -6.46
C LYS A 132 4.96 -9.82 -6.07
N LEU A 133 4.36 -10.67 -5.24
CA LEU A 133 4.95 -11.96 -4.86
C LEU A 133 5.22 -12.84 -6.09
N TYR A 134 4.26 -12.92 -7.02
CA TYR A 134 4.44 -13.67 -8.26
C TYR A 134 5.63 -13.16 -9.09
N ASN A 135 5.70 -11.84 -9.28
CA ASN A 135 6.79 -11.20 -10.03
C ASN A 135 8.16 -11.38 -9.37
N ASP A 136 8.23 -11.35 -8.04
CA ASP A 136 9.44 -11.60 -7.27
C ASP A 136 9.90 -13.05 -7.47
N ARG A 137 8.99 -14.01 -7.39
CA ARG A 137 9.30 -15.44 -7.63
C ARG A 137 9.75 -15.72 -9.06
N LEU A 138 9.11 -15.13 -10.06
CA LEU A 138 9.57 -15.21 -11.44
C LEU A 138 10.97 -14.62 -11.61
N SER A 139 11.25 -13.50 -10.95
CA SER A 139 12.57 -12.86 -11.00
C SER A 139 13.65 -13.74 -10.38
N ASP A 140 13.35 -14.41 -9.26
CA ASP A 140 14.27 -15.33 -8.61
C ASP A 140 14.53 -16.59 -9.44
N PHE A 141 13.48 -17.18 -10.02
CA PHE A 141 13.64 -18.32 -10.92
C PHE A 141 14.51 -17.96 -12.14
N ARG A 142 14.28 -16.78 -12.73
CA ARG A 142 15.11 -16.28 -13.82
C ARG A 142 16.58 -16.09 -13.42
N ARG A 143 16.84 -15.60 -12.20
CA ARG A 143 18.21 -15.49 -11.65
C ARG A 143 18.85 -16.87 -11.47
N GLN A 144 18.11 -17.85 -10.97
CA GLN A 144 18.59 -19.23 -10.81
C GLN A 144 18.98 -19.84 -12.18
N LEU A 145 18.09 -19.72 -13.17
CA LEU A 145 18.39 -20.17 -14.54
C LEU A 145 19.61 -19.48 -15.13
N PHE A 146 19.73 -18.15 -14.95
CA PHE A 146 20.89 -17.41 -15.43
C PHE A 146 22.20 -17.91 -14.81
N ASN A 147 22.19 -18.26 -13.52
CA ASN A 147 23.37 -18.76 -12.81
C ASN A 147 23.75 -20.21 -13.21
N GLN A 148 22.78 -21.02 -13.63
CA GLN A 148 23.02 -22.42 -14.05
C GLN A 148 23.50 -22.54 -15.50
N ILE A 149 23.26 -21.53 -16.33
CA ILE A 149 23.73 -21.52 -17.71
C ILE A 149 25.22 -21.18 -17.71
N GLU A 150 26.03 -21.91 -18.47
CA GLU A 150 27.44 -21.56 -18.68
C GLU A 150 27.63 -20.72 -19.96
N ASP A 151 26.86 -21.05 -21.00
CA ASP A 151 26.88 -20.42 -22.32
C ASP A 151 26.46 -18.93 -22.29
N PRO A 152 27.36 -18.00 -22.66
CA PRO A 152 27.09 -16.56 -22.69
C PRO A 152 25.93 -16.15 -23.61
N GLN A 153 25.72 -16.85 -24.73
CA GLN A 153 24.64 -16.52 -25.66
C GLN A 153 23.27 -16.84 -25.06
N LYS A 154 23.15 -17.99 -24.39
CA LYS A 154 21.92 -18.39 -23.68
C LYS A 154 21.64 -17.50 -22.47
N LYS A 155 22.67 -17.01 -21.78
CA LYS A 155 22.53 -16.00 -20.70
C LYS A 155 21.89 -14.71 -21.18
N GLN A 156 22.26 -14.24 -22.37
CA GLN A 156 21.71 -13.01 -22.95
C GLN A 156 20.20 -13.14 -23.23
N VAL A 157 19.75 -14.31 -23.69
CA VAL A 157 18.32 -14.59 -23.92
C VAL A 157 17.53 -14.54 -22.61
N VAL A 158 18.02 -15.19 -21.56
CA VAL A 158 17.36 -15.19 -20.22
C VAL A 158 17.36 -13.80 -19.57
N LYS A 159 18.25 -12.90 -20.00
CA LYS A 159 18.21 -11.49 -19.58
C LYS A 159 17.05 -10.73 -20.24
N GLY A 160 16.73 -11.03 -21.50
CA GLY A 160 15.65 -10.40 -22.28
C GLY A 160 14.24 -10.93 -21.98
N THR A 161 14.10 -12.14 -21.43
CA THR A 161 12.78 -12.78 -21.20
C THR A 161 11.90 -12.07 -20.17
N ARG A 162 12.46 -11.22 -19.30
CA ARG A 162 11.65 -10.49 -18.30
C ARG A 162 10.59 -9.61 -18.96
N TRP A 163 10.94 -8.89 -20.03
CA TRP A 163 9.99 -8.02 -20.71
C TRP A 163 8.92 -8.82 -21.46
N LEU A 164 9.31 -9.95 -22.07
CA LEU A 164 8.37 -10.87 -22.74
C LEU A 164 7.34 -11.47 -21.78
N LEU A 165 7.76 -11.82 -20.56
CA LEU A 165 6.87 -12.42 -19.56
C LEU A 165 5.97 -11.39 -18.85
N LEU A 166 6.34 -10.10 -18.88
CA LEU A 166 5.60 -9.01 -18.24
C LEU A 166 4.79 -8.17 -19.24
N ALA A 167 4.97 -8.36 -20.55
CA ALA A 167 4.23 -7.67 -21.57
C ALA A 167 2.78 -8.22 -21.64
N PRO A 168 1.74 -7.37 -21.49
CA PRO A 168 0.36 -7.82 -21.43
C PRO A 168 -0.13 -8.51 -22.71
N GLU A 169 0.45 -8.19 -23.87
CA GLU A 169 0.00 -8.69 -25.18
C GLU A 169 0.40 -10.14 -25.48
N ILE A 170 1.41 -10.71 -24.81
CA ILE A 170 1.84 -12.11 -25.08
C ILE A 170 0.95 -13.13 -24.35
N SER A 171 0.21 -12.71 -23.32
CA SER A 171 -0.73 -13.56 -22.58
C SER A 171 -1.99 -13.93 -23.36
N LYS A 172 -2.29 -13.21 -24.45
CA LYS A 172 -3.36 -13.54 -25.40
C LYS A 172 -2.70 -14.07 -26.66
N GLY A 173 -2.80 -15.38 -26.86
CA GLY A 173 -2.06 -16.12 -27.87
C GLY A 173 -1.96 -15.44 -29.22
N SER A 174 -0.73 -15.09 -29.60
CA SER A 174 -0.27 -15.11 -30.98
C SER A 174 1.23 -15.38 -30.95
N ALA A 175 1.57 -16.67 -31.11
CA ALA A 175 2.89 -17.04 -31.58
C ALA A 175 2.96 -16.58 -33.04
N ASN A 176 3.53 -15.40 -33.28
CA ASN A 176 4.22 -14.98 -34.52
C ASN A 176 4.51 -13.48 -34.45
N ASN A 177 5.73 -13.13 -34.04
CA ASN A 177 6.70 -12.42 -34.88
C ASN A 177 7.79 -11.71 -34.06
N PHE A 178 9.02 -12.07 -34.42
CA PHE A 178 10.19 -11.21 -34.58
C PHE A 178 10.77 -10.50 -33.35
N PHE A 179 11.86 -11.12 -32.89
CA PHE A 179 13.13 -10.48 -32.55
C PHE A 179 13.33 -9.17 -33.34
N VAL A 180 13.35 -8.02 -32.65
CA VAL A 180 13.93 -6.78 -33.19
C VAL A 180 15.21 -6.51 -32.40
N PRO A 181 16.40 -6.54 -33.03
CA PRO A 181 17.63 -6.23 -32.35
C PRO A 181 17.69 -4.73 -32.03
N CYS A 182 18.04 -4.43 -30.79
CA CYS A 182 18.35 -3.08 -30.34
C CYS A 182 19.70 -2.66 -30.95
N SER A 183 19.66 -2.13 -32.17
CA SER A 183 20.76 -1.42 -32.80
C SER A 183 20.19 -0.33 -33.68
N SER A 184 20.06 0.87 -33.10
CA SER A 184 20.12 2.19 -33.75
C SER A 184 19.23 3.18 -33.01
N LEU A 185 19.81 3.89 -32.05
CA LEU A 185 19.52 5.29 -31.79
C LEU A 185 20.83 5.87 -31.24
N LYS A 186 21.48 6.65 -32.10
CA LYS A 186 22.60 7.53 -31.76
C LYS A 186 22.14 8.61 -30.79
#